data_AF-A0A9R1NCI9-F1
#
_entry.id   AF-A0A9R1NCI9-F1
#
_cell.length_a   1.000
_cell.length_b   1.000
_cell.length_c   1.000
_cell.angle_alpha   90.00
_cell.angle_beta   90.00
_cell.angle_gamma   90.00
#
_symmetry.space_group_name_H-M   'P 1'
#
loop_
_entity.id
_entity.type
_entity.pdbx_description
1 polymer ?
#
loop_
_entity_poly.entity_id
_entity_poly.type
_entity_poly.pdbx_seq_one_letter_code
_entity_poly.pdbx_strand_id
1 'polypeptide(L)'
;MDVEKKGGRNYLTWTDEMDEAMLNVFVEHYNRGDRAQNGWKPHVYTAVVKNVRAKCNVDITKENVISRCKTIDRHYVNVSKMLSTSGFGWDWIHNKLMVDSEDVWSNYVKANKDAACYRHKVIKFWDSISLVFSKDHATGTGARTAGESATEMAVENVNNINTDSAATSSTQTGEEQKRKRYRSDDSIASMLGEKLDNFTSAYKADIAQVAPPEKPSSPEEILDALNAIVGLDDDGLLAAYDILIADDRKFKALMALPERMKKKWILKQINQ
;
A
#
# COMPACT_ATOMS: atom_id res chain seq x y z
N MET A 1 15.39 -51.30 -6.60
CA MET A 1 15.76 -50.49 -5.42
C MET A 1 15.86 -49.05 -5.90
N ASP A 2 14.74 -48.36 -5.77
CA ASP A 2 14.59 -46.95 -6.11
C ASP A 2 15.47 -46.11 -5.20
N VAL A 3 16.41 -45.39 -5.81
CA VAL A 3 17.18 -44.36 -5.11
C VAL A 3 16.31 -43.13 -5.07
N GLU A 4 15.68 -42.89 -3.90
CA GLU A 4 15.03 -41.63 -3.58
C GLU A 4 16.04 -40.48 -3.80
N LYS A 5 15.82 -39.71 -4.88
CA LYS A 5 16.45 -38.40 -5.04
C LYS A 5 15.90 -37.49 -3.94
N LYS A 6 16.70 -37.28 -2.89
CA LYS A 6 16.51 -36.21 -1.90
C LYS A 6 16.23 -34.89 -2.64
N GLY A 7 15.02 -34.36 -2.46
CA GLY A 7 14.57 -33.13 -3.07
C GLY A 7 15.47 -31.96 -2.69
N GLY A 8 16.31 -31.53 -3.64
CA GLY A 8 16.93 -30.20 -3.57
C GLY A 8 15.80 -29.17 -3.52
N ARG A 9 15.86 -28.23 -2.57
CA ARG A 9 14.97 -27.06 -2.59
C ARG A 9 15.28 -26.30 -3.87
N ASN A 10 14.51 -26.53 -4.94
CA ASN A 10 14.56 -25.69 -6.12
C ASN A 10 14.15 -24.28 -5.68
N TYR A 11 15.14 -23.40 -5.53
CA TYR A 11 14.90 -21.99 -5.30
C TYR A 11 14.31 -21.41 -6.59
N LEU A 12 13.05 -20.99 -6.53
CA LEU A 12 12.39 -20.30 -7.63
C LEU A 12 13.00 -18.90 -7.77
N THR A 13 13.74 -18.68 -8.86
CA THR A 13 14.21 -17.34 -9.24
C THR A 13 13.10 -16.64 -10.01
N TRP A 14 12.63 -15.50 -9.50
CA TRP A 14 11.62 -14.68 -10.16
C TRP A 14 12.23 -13.87 -11.30
N THR A 15 11.60 -13.91 -12.46
CA THR A 15 11.94 -13.07 -13.62
C THR A 15 11.02 -11.86 -13.69
N ASP A 16 11.37 -10.89 -14.54
CA ASP A 16 10.57 -9.69 -14.73
C ASP A 16 9.21 -10.01 -15.34
N GLU A 17 9.12 -10.98 -16.24
CA GLU A 17 7.87 -11.43 -16.86
C GLU A 17 6.94 -12.07 -15.83
N MET A 18 7.50 -12.79 -14.85
CA MET A 18 6.73 -13.37 -13.75
C MET A 18 6.19 -12.29 -12.82
N ASP A 19 7.01 -11.29 -12.48
CA ASP A 19 6.57 -10.15 -11.68
C ASP A 19 5.49 -9.35 -12.39
N GLU A 20 5.64 -9.10 -13.70
CA GLU A 20 4.63 -8.42 -14.51
C GLU A 20 3.31 -9.20 -14.53
N ALA A 21 3.37 -10.51 -14.80
CA ALA A 21 2.19 -11.37 -14.80
C ALA A 21 1.49 -11.39 -13.43
N MET A 22 2.27 -11.41 -12.35
CA MET A 22 1.74 -11.34 -10.99
C MET A 22 1.12 -9.97 -10.68
N LEU A 23 1.83 -8.88 -10.93
CA LEU A 23 1.40 -7.52 -10.61
C LEU A 23 0.16 -7.11 -11.38
N ASN A 24 0.04 -7.51 -12.66
CA ASN A 24 -1.16 -7.24 -13.46
C ASN A 24 -2.44 -7.80 -12.79
N VAL A 25 -2.37 -9.02 -12.25
CA VAL A 25 -3.51 -9.62 -11.52
C VAL A 25 -3.79 -8.85 -10.23
N PHE A 26 -2.75 -8.46 -9.49
CA PHE A 26 -2.95 -7.68 -8.28
C PHE A 26 -3.55 -6.29 -8.53
N VAL A 27 -3.14 -5.60 -9.60
CA VAL A 27 -3.72 -4.32 -10.01
C VAL A 27 -5.20 -4.50 -10.38
N GLU A 28 -5.54 -5.51 -11.18
CA GLU A 28 -6.93 -5.81 -11.55
C GLU A 28 -7.80 -6.06 -10.32
N HIS A 29 -7.32 -6.85 -9.36
CA HIS A 29 -8.05 -7.17 -8.13
C HIS A 29 -8.04 -6.03 -7.10
N TYR A 30 -7.02 -5.16 -7.11
CA TYR A 30 -7.00 -3.93 -6.31
C TYR A 30 -8.20 -3.06 -6.69
N ASN A 31 -8.38 -2.83 -8.00
CA ASN A 31 -9.48 -2.02 -8.54
C ASN A 31 -10.87 -2.61 -8.29
N ARG A 32 -10.96 -3.92 -8.00
CA ARG A 32 -12.20 -4.61 -7.64
C ARG A 32 -12.51 -4.63 -6.14
N GLY A 33 -11.62 -4.10 -5.29
CA GLY A 33 -11.78 -4.15 -3.84
C GLY A 33 -11.58 -5.54 -3.24
N ASP A 34 -10.75 -6.39 -3.87
CA ASP A 34 -10.45 -7.74 -3.38
C ASP A 34 -9.34 -7.82 -2.33
N ARG A 35 -9.03 -6.68 -1.72
CA ARG A 35 -8.21 -6.60 -0.50
C ARG A 35 -8.96 -7.22 0.68
N ALA A 36 -8.22 -7.90 1.55
CA ALA A 36 -8.65 -8.38 2.85
C ALA A 36 -7.90 -7.60 3.95
N GLN A 37 -8.35 -7.70 5.21
CA GLN A 37 -7.75 -6.98 6.34
C GLN A 37 -6.23 -7.20 6.45
N ASN A 38 -5.75 -8.40 6.12
CA ASN A 38 -4.34 -8.79 6.25
C ASN A 38 -3.71 -9.25 4.92
N GLY A 39 -4.14 -8.70 3.77
CA GLY A 39 -3.56 -9.02 2.47
C GLY A 39 -4.61 -9.23 1.38
N TRP A 40 -4.48 -10.31 0.60
CA TRP A 40 -5.39 -10.61 -0.50
C TRP A 40 -6.36 -11.73 -0.15
N LYS A 41 -7.57 -11.70 -0.75
CA LYS A 41 -8.50 -12.82 -0.67
C LYS A 41 -7.89 -14.07 -1.34
N PRO A 42 -8.24 -15.31 -0.88
CA PRO A 42 -7.65 -16.54 -1.41
C PRO A 42 -7.73 -16.70 -2.94
N HIS A 43 -8.83 -16.29 -3.57
CA HIS A 43 -9.01 -16.42 -5.03
C HIS A 43 -8.04 -15.57 -5.83
N VAL A 44 -7.55 -14.46 -5.28
CA VAL A 44 -6.56 -13.59 -5.94
C VAL A 44 -5.24 -14.33 -6.10
N TYR A 45 -4.79 -15.05 -5.06
CA TYR A 45 -3.57 -15.87 -5.16
C TYR A 45 -3.73 -17.00 -6.18
N THR A 46 -4.91 -17.62 -6.24
CA THR A 46 -5.20 -18.64 -7.27
C THR A 46 -5.17 -18.04 -8.68
N ALA A 47 -5.71 -16.82 -8.86
CA ALA A 47 -5.65 -16.11 -10.14
C ALA A 47 -4.21 -15.78 -10.54
N VAL A 48 -3.37 -15.32 -9.60
CA VAL A 48 -1.93 -15.08 -9.85
C VAL A 48 -1.24 -16.35 -10.32
N VAL A 49 -1.39 -17.46 -9.58
CA VAL A 49 -0.76 -18.74 -9.93
C VAL A 49 -1.18 -19.18 -11.35
N LYS A 50 -2.47 -19.08 -11.67
CA LYS A 50 -2.99 -19.40 -13.00
C LYS A 50 -2.40 -18.50 -14.08
N ASN A 51 -2.30 -17.20 -13.83
CA ASN A 51 -1.81 -16.22 -14.80
C ASN A 51 -0.31 -16.38 -15.06
N VAL A 52 0.50 -16.57 -14.01
CA VAL A 52 1.95 -16.84 -14.17
C VAL A 52 2.17 -18.14 -14.93
N ARG A 53 1.40 -19.20 -14.65
CA ARG A 53 1.46 -20.44 -15.41
C ARG A 53 1.14 -20.22 -16.89
N ALA A 54 0.08 -19.46 -17.18
CA ALA A 54 -0.35 -19.20 -18.55
C ALA A 54 0.64 -18.32 -19.35
N LYS A 55 1.23 -17.29 -18.71
CA LYS A 55 2.12 -16.34 -19.39
C LYS A 55 3.59 -16.76 -19.42
N CYS A 56 4.06 -17.36 -18.34
CA CYS A 56 5.48 -17.67 -18.16
C CYS A 56 5.79 -19.15 -18.33
N ASN A 57 4.76 -20.02 -18.41
CA ASN A 57 4.91 -21.47 -18.45
C ASN A 57 5.73 -22.03 -17.26
N VAL A 58 5.54 -21.44 -16.08
CA VAL A 58 6.18 -21.85 -14.82
C VAL A 58 5.11 -22.20 -13.79
N ASP A 59 5.26 -23.36 -13.16
CA ASP A 59 4.42 -23.75 -12.04
C ASP A 59 4.94 -23.12 -10.74
N ILE A 60 4.11 -22.29 -10.11
CA ILE A 60 4.40 -21.64 -8.83
C ILE A 60 3.31 -21.98 -7.81
N THR A 61 3.65 -21.97 -6.52
CA THR A 61 2.68 -22.14 -5.44
C THR A 61 2.21 -20.79 -4.88
N LYS A 62 1.13 -20.83 -4.11
CA LYS A 62 0.66 -19.66 -3.34
C LYS A 62 1.75 -19.12 -2.41
N GLU A 63 2.54 -20.00 -1.79
CA GLU A 63 3.63 -19.63 -0.90
C GLU A 63 4.76 -18.91 -1.65
N ASN A 64 5.03 -19.29 -2.90
CA ASN A 64 5.97 -18.54 -3.75
C ASN A 64 5.48 -17.11 -3.99
N VAL A 65 4.19 -16.94 -4.31
CA VAL A 65 3.57 -15.61 -4.49
C VAL A 65 3.66 -14.79 -3.21
N ILE A 66 3.29 -15.35 -2.06
CA ILE A 66 3.35 -14.66 -0.76
C ILE A 66 4.78 -14.22 -0.45
N SER A 67 5.77 -15.10 -0.67
CA SER A 67 7.18 -14.78 -0.48
C SER A 67 7.64 -13.63 -1.38
N ARG A 68 7.19 -13.63 -2.64
CA ARG A 68 7.49 -12.54 -3.57
C ARG A 68 6.83 -11.23 -3.17
N CYS A 69 5.56 -11.25 -2.75
CA CYS A 69 4.87 -10.08 -2.19
C CYS A 69 5.66 -9.45 -1.05
N LYS A 70 6.20 -10.24 -0.12
CA LYS A 70 7.05 -9.72 0.97
C LYS A 70 8.32 -9.03 0.46
N THR A 71 8.91 -9.57 -0.60
CA THR A 71 10.11 -8.98 -1.23
C THR A 71 9.79 -7.64 -1.88
N ILE A 72 8.68 -7.58 -2.63
CA ILE A 72 8.20 -6.36 -3.28
C ILE A 72 7.77 -5.31 -2.25
N ASP A 73 7.05 -5.70 -1.20
CA ASP A 73 6.65 -4.81 -0.09
C ASP A 73 7.88 -4.17 0.57
N ARG A 74 8.95 -4.94 0.80
CA ARG A 74 10.22 -4.40 1.30
C ARG A 74 10.86 -3.39 0.35
N HIS A 75 10.76 -3.63 -0.97
CA HIS A 75 11.22 -2.66 -1.97
C HIS A 75 10.40 -1.38 -1.91
N TYR A 76 9.07 -1.51 -1.88
CA TYR A 76 8.16 -0.38 -1.76
C TYR A 76 8.45 0.46 -0.51
N VAL A 77 8.54 -0.16 0.67
CA VAL A 77 8.77 0.55 1.94
C VAL A 77 10.10 1.30 1.91
N ASN A 78 11.19 0.65 1.51
CA ASN A 78 12.52 1.27 1.55
C ASN A 78 12.64 2.39 0.51
N VAL A 79 12.16 2.18 -0.71
CA VAL A 79 12.21 3.20 -1.77
C VAL A 79 11.28 4.36 -1.45
N SER A 80 10.06 4.11 -0.97
CA SER A 80 9.14 5.19 -0.57
C SER A 80 9.71 6.06 0.55
N LYS A 81 10.41 5.45 1.52
CA LYS A 81 11.12 6.20 2.58
C LYS A 81 12.22 7.10 2.00
N MET A 82 13.01 6.59 1.04
CA MET A 82 14.02 7.39 0.35
C MET A 82 13.38 8.53 -0.45
N LEU A 83 12.34 8.25 -1.23
CA LEU A 83 11.61 9.26 -2.02
C LEU A 83 10.91 10.31 -1.16
N SER A 84 10.64 10.02 0.11
CA SER A 84 10.11 10.98 1.09
C SER A 84 11.20 11.86 1.72
N THR A 85 12.47 11.66 1.35
CA THR A 85 13.63 12.41 1.86
C THR A 85 14.12 13.38 0.79
N SER A 86 14.44 14.62 1.17
CA SER A 86 15.00 15.60 0.24
C SER A 86 16.30 15.09 -0.40
N GLY A 87 16.46 15.34 -1.70
CA GLY A 87 17.64 14.92 -2.46
C GLY A 87 17.53 13.54 -3.10
N PHE A 88 16.35 12.91 -3.02
CA PHE A 88 16.04 11.65 -3.68
C PHE A 88 14.90 11.83 -4.67
N GLY A 89 15.00 11.16 -5.81
CA GLY A 89 13.97 11.09 -6.84
C GLY A 89 13.87 9.70 -7.43
N TRP A 90 12.93 9.52 -8.34
CA TRP A 90 12.77 8.28 -9.09
C TRP A 90 13.07 8.52 -10.57
N ASP A 91 13.94 7.70 -11.14
CA ASP A 91 14.24 7.67 -12.57
C ASP A 91 13.27 6.70 -13.25
N TRP A 92 12.22 7.24 -13.85
CA TRP A 92 11.17 6.49 -14.55
C TRP A 92 11.67 5.74 -15.80
N ILE A 93 12.74 6.25 -16.45
CA ILE A 93 13.29 5.64 -17.66
C ILE A 93 14.11 4.40 -17.28
N HIS A 94 14.98 4.53 -16.28
CA HIS A 94 15.88 3.46 -15.87
C HIS A 94 15.35 2.61 -14.70
N ASN A 95 14.16 2.93 -14.19
CA ASN A 95 13.50 2.24 -13.07
C ASN A 95 14.39 2.11 -11.83
N LYS A 96 15.03 3.20 -11.40
CA LYS A 96 15.96 3.21 -10.27
C LYS A 96 15.91 4.52 -9.49
N LEU A 97 16.54 4.52 -8.31
CA LEU A 97 16.64 5.70 -7.46
C LEU A 97 17.59 6.75 -8.08
N MET A 98 17.12 7.98 -8.17
CA MET A 98 17.93 9.17 -8.48
C MET A 98 18.32 9.86 -7.18
N VAL A 99 19.55 10.38 -7.12
CA VAL A 99 20.07 11.10 -5.95
C VAL A 99 20.77 12.35 -6.45
N ASP A 100 20.48 13.49 -5.80
CA ASP A 100 20.99 14.80 -6.22
C ASP A 100 22.52 14.92 -6.09
N SER A 101 23.11 14.26 -5.09
CA SER A 101 24.56 14.24 -4.89
C SER A 101 25.03 13.01 -4.11
N GLU A 102 26.34 12.72 -4.19
CA GLU A 102 26.96 11.61 -3.44
C GLU A 102 27.00 11.88 -1.93
N ASP A 103 27.01 13.14 -1.51
CA ASP A 103 26.92 13.53 -0.09
C ASP A 103 25.55 13.19 0.50
N VAL A 104 24.46 13.45 -0.24
CA VAL A 104 23.11 13.05 0.16
C VAL A 104 23.04 11.54 0.34
N TRP A 105 23.57 10.78 -0.63
CA TRP A 105 23.62 9.32 -0.55
C TRP A 105 24.42 8.83 0.67
N SER A 106 25.65 9.33 0.83
CA SER A 106 26.56 8.93 1.90
C SER A 106 25.98 9.21 3.29
N ASN A 107 25.33 10.37 3.47
CA ASN A 107 24.70 10.72 4.74
C ASN A 107 23.47 9.85 5.02
N TYR A 108 22.65 9.56 4.01
CA TYR A 108 21.48 8.70 4.19
C TYR A 108 21.87 7.26 4.57
N VAL A 109 22.87 6.67 3.90
CA VAL A 109 23.32 5.29 4.15
C VAL A 109 24.02 5.13 5.50
N LYS A 110 24.71 6.17 6.00
CA LYS A 110 25.27 6.16 7.37
C LYS A 110 24.18 5.89 8.42
N ALA A 111 23.00 6.48 8.23
CA ALA A 111 21.85 6.28 9.10
C ALA A 111 20.99 5.06 8.73
N ASN A 112 21.02 4.60 7.47
CA ASN A 112 20.20 3.51 6.95
C ASN A 112 21.06 2.51 6.14
N LYS A 113 21.82 1.65 6.83
CA LYS A 113 22.79 0.75 6.19
C LYS A 113 22.17 -0.23 5.19
N ASP A 114 20.92 -0.63 5.41
CA ASP A 114 20.16 -1.53 4.53
C ASP A 114 19.78 -0.87 3.19
N ALA A 115 19.75 0.46 3.14
CA ALA A 115 19.47 1.21 1.92
C ALA A 115 20.60 1.10 0.89
N ALA A 116 21.81 0.72 1.30
CA ALA A 116 22.98 0.65 0.42
C ALA A 116 22.73 -0.18 -0.85
N CYS A 117 21.93 -1.25 -0.73
CA CYS A 117 21.61 -2.13 -1.86
C CYS A 117 20.76 -1.47 -2.95
N TYR A 118 20.17 -0.30 -2.71
CA TYR A 118 19.27 0.37 -3.65
C TYR A 118 19.94 1.40 -4.56
N ARG A 119 21.22 1.76 -4.33
CA ARG A 119 21.90 2.83 -5.10
C ARG A 119 21.81 2.66 -6.62
N HIS A 120 21.98 1.42 -7.06
CA HIS A 120 22.00 1.04 -8.47
C HIS A 120 20.99 -0.06 -8.77
N LYS A 121 20.08 -0.33 -7.84
CA LYS A 121 19.09 -1.39 -8.01
C LYS A 121 17.99 -0.92 -8.94
N VAL A 122 17.74 -1.72 -9.97
CA VAL A 122 16.59 -1.57 -10.84
C VAL A 122 15.38 -2.25 -10.20
N ILE A 123 14.27 -1.53 -10.09
CA ILE A 123 12.99 -2.04 -9.61
C ILE A 123 11.94 -1.68 -10.66
N LYS A 124 11.64 -2.64 -11.53
CA LYS A 124 10.63 -2.47 -12.57
C LYS A 124 9.23 -2.38 -11.97
N PHE A 125 8.30 -1.87 -12.78
CA PHE A 125 6.87 -1.81 -12.45
C PHE A 125 6.57 -0.98 -11.19
N TRP A 126 7.34 0.09 -10.96
CA TRP A 126 7.20 0.92 -9.76
C TRP A 126 5.78 1.49 -9.60
N ASP A 127 5.11 1.87 -10.70
CA ASP A 127 3.71 2.33 -10.66
C ASP A 127 2.77 1.26 -10.09
N SER A 128 2.84 0.05 -10.64
CA SER A 128 2.02 -1.08 -10.18
C SER A 128 2.36 -1.47 -8.74
N ILE A 129 3.65 -1.45 -8.38
CA ILE A 129 4.09 -1.72 -7.01
C ILE A 129 3.54 -0.65 -6.07
N SER A 130 3.69 0.62 -6.41
CA SER A 130 3.22 1.76 -5.63
C SER A 130 1.71 1.70 -5.44
N LEU A 131 0.94 1.42 -6.49
CA LEU A 131 -0.52 1.29 -6.41
C LEU A 131 -0.97 0.12 -5.51
N VAL A 132 -0.32 -1.03 -5.64
CA VAL A 132 -0.75 -2.28 -4.99
C VAL A 132 -0.20 -2.42 -3.58
N PHE A 133 0.90 -1.76 -3.26
CA PHE A 133 1.57 -1.86 -1.95
C PHE A 133 1.58 -0.55 -1.18
N SER A 134 1.01 0.53 -1.73
CA SER A 134 0.67 1.71 -0.94
C SER A 134 -0.19 1.28 0.23
N LYS A 135 0.28 1.69 1.41
CA LYS A 135 -0.46 1.52 2.64
C LYS A 135 -1.47 2.64 2.72
N ASP A 136 -2.66 2.43 2.17
CA ASP A 136 -3.87 3.15 2.59
C ASP A 136 -4.21 2.72 4.02
N HIS A 137 -3.39 3.14 4.98
CA HIS A 137 -3.66 2.88 6.38
C HIS A 137 -4.39 4.10 6.97
N ALA A 138 -5.68 3.93 7.25
CA ALA A 138 -6.18 4.34 8.55
C ALA A 138 -5.40 3.53 9.59
N THR A 139 -4.25 4.05 10.03
CA THR A 139 -3.38 3.35 10.97
C THR A 139 -4.05 3.41 12.34
N GLY A 140 -4.73 2.33 12.74
CA GLY A 140 -4.90 2.02 14.15
C GLY A 140 -3.51 1.80 14.75
N THR A 141 -2.95 2.84 15.35
CA THR A 141 -1.72 2.83 16.14
C THR A 141 -1.76 1.67 17.15
N GLY A 142 -1.01 0.59 16.93
CA GLY A 142 -0.80 -0.44 17.95
C GLY A 142 -0.59 -1.89 17.52
N ALA A 143 -0.56 -2.23 16.23
CA ALA A 143 -0.34 -3.63 15.83
C ALA A 143 1.15 -4.03 15.92
N ARG A 144 1.59 -4.50 17.09
CA ARG A 144 2.83 -5.27 17.25
C ARG A 144 2.58 -6.71 16.82
N THR A 145 3.43 -7.24 15.94
CA THR A 145 3.38 -8.65 15.54
C THR A 145 4.24 -9.47 16.51
N ALA A 146 3.82 -10.69 16.85
CA ALA A 146 4.35 -11.54 17.94
C ALA A 146 5.82 -12.01 17.83
N GLY A 147 6.66 -11.38 17.00
CA GLY A 147 8.07 -11.73 16.80
C GLY A 147 9.09 -10.79 17.45
N GLU A 148 8.67 -9.65 18.01
CA GLU A 148 9.59 -8.57 18.43
C GLU A 148 9.72 -8.42 19.96
N SER A 149 9.50 -9.48 20.73
CA SER A 149 9.66 -9.44 22.20
C SER A 149 10.87 -10.25 22.73
N ALA A 150 11.81 -10.64 21.87
CA ALA A 150 12.93 -11.51 22.27
C ALA A 150 14.34 -10.88 22.18
N THR A 151 14.47 -9.59 21.88
CA THR A 151 15.79 -8.94 21.80
C THR A 151 15.79 -7.57 22.44
N GLU A 152 15.35 -7.47 23.71
CA GLU A 152 15.58 -6.25 24.49
C GLU A 152 15.67 -6.57 26.00
N MET A 153 16.58 -7.47 26.39
CA MET A 153 17.14 -7.55 27.74
C MET A 153 18.54 -8.18 27.66
N ALA A 154 19.54 -7.42 27.19
CA ALA A 154 20.94 -7.85 27.20
C ALA A 154 21.91 -6.68 27.39
N VAL A 155 21.61 -5.78 28.33
CA VAL A 155 22.53 -4.87 29.04
C VAL A 155 21.63 -4.29 30.13
N GLU A 156 21.79 -4.60 31.40
CA GLU A 156 22.94 -4.33 32.24
C GLU A 156 22.90 -5.29 33.44
N ASN A 157 23.99 -6.01 33.73
CA ASN A 157 24.27 -6.37 35.12
C ASN A 157 25.75 -6.69 35.35
N VAL A 158 26.51 -5.69 35.80
CA VAL A 158 27.74 -5.87 36.56
C VAL A 158 27.46 -5.31 37.95
N ASN A 159 27.13 -6.19 38.89
CA ASN A 159 27.82 -6.31 40.18
C ASN A 159 27.10 -7.23 41.19
N ASN A 160 27.85 -8.25 41.61
CA ASN A 160 28.04 -8.68 43.00
C ASN A 160 26.96 -9.54 43.73
N ILE A 161 27.23 -10.86 43.77
CA ILE A 161 27.38 -11.73 44.96
C ILE A 161 26.54 -11.36 46.22
N ASN A 162 25.56 -12.17 46.65
CA ASN A 162 25.76 -13.31 47.56
C ASN A 162 24.45 -14.05 47.93
N THR A 163 24.65 -15.28 48.39
CA THR A 163 23.75 -16.34 48.86
C THR A 163 22.86 -16.02 50.07
N ASP A 164 21.63 -16.56 50.13
CA ASP A 164 21.25 -17.73 50.94
C ASP A 164 19.73 -17.85 51.22
N SER A 165 19.27 -19.11 51.28
CA SER A 165 18.13 -19.64 52.07
C SER A 165 16.70 -19.18 51.72
N ALA A 166 15.63 -19.93 51.95
CA ALA A 166 15.33 -21.33 52.20
C ALA A 166 13.78 -21.43 52.24
N ALA A 167 13.25 -22.63 52.04
CA ALA A 167 11.95 -23.12 52.53
C ALA A 167 10.65 -22.60 51.84
N THR A 168 9.53 -23.31 51.76
CA THR A 168 9.12 -24.72 51.97
C THR A 168 7.59 -24.73 51.73
N SER A 169 7.09 -25.74 50.99
CA SER A 169 5.72 -26.35 51.02
C SER A 169 4.49 -25.44 50.78
N SER A 170 3.32 -25.88 50.31
CA SER A 170 2.67 -27.19 50.10
C SER A 170 1.39 -26.90 49.27
N THR A 171 1.04 -27.66 48.21
CA THR A 171 -0.04 -28.70 48.17
C THR A 171 -1.43 -28.19 48.62
N GLN A 172 -2.54 -28.24 47.85
CA GLN A 172 -3.25 -29.40 47.27
C GLN A 172 -4.44 -28.95 46.37
N THR A 173 -4.73 -29.77 45.33
CA THR A 173 -6.03 -30.26 44.79
C THR A 173 -7.34 -29.51 45.11
N GLY A 174 -8.37 -29.36 44.27
CA GLY A 174 -8.80 -29.94 42.99
C GLY A 174 -10.30 -29.62 42.77
N GLU A 175 -10.84 -30.01 41.61
CA GLU A 175 -12.27 -30.19 41.25
C GLU A 175 -13.06 -29.11 40.48
N GLU A 176 -13.81 -29.64 39.52
CA GLU A 176 -14.56 -29.06 38.40
C GLU A 176 -15.86 -28.36 38.83
N GLN A 177 -16.24 -27.26 38.16
CA GLN A 177 -17.65 -26.89 37.98
C GLN A 177 -17.92 -26.23 36.61
N LYS A 178 -18.64 -26.97 35.75
CA LYS A 178 -19.35 -26.46 34.57
C LYS A 178 -20.34 -25.35 34.95
N ARG A 179 -20.34 -24.20 34.26
CA ARG A 179 -21.53 -23.32 34.18
C ARG A 179 -21.83 -22.84 32.77
N LYS A 180 -23.11 -22.99 32.43
CA LYS A 180 -23.80 -22.83 31.15
C LYS A 180 -23.81 -21.38 30.65
N ARG A 181 -23.82 -21.22 29.31
CA ARG A 181 -24.18 -19.99 28.58
C ARG A 181 -25.55 -19.47 29.03
N TYR A 182 -25.63 -18.19 29.38
CA TYR A 182 -26.87 -17.42 29.46
C TYR A 182 -26.93 -16.46 28.26
N ARG A 183 -28.02 -16.54 27.49
CA ARG A 183 -28.36 -15.65 26.36
C ARG A 183 -29.13 -14.45 26.91
N SER A 184 -28.70 -13.25 26.54
CA SER A 184 -29.48 -12.01 26.64
C SER A 184 -29.16 -11.18 25.39
N ASP A 185 -29.79 -11.52 24.26
CA ASP A 185 -29.62 -10.82 22.98
C ASP A 185 -30.45 -9.51 22.91
N ASP A 186 -31.52 -9.38 23.70
CA ASP A 186 -32.43 -8.22 23.59
C ASP A 186 -31.91 -6.94 24.28
N SER A 187 -30.97 -7.06 25.23
CA SER A 187 -30.41 -5.89 25.94
C SER A 187 -29.31 -5.17 25.15
N ILE A 188 -28.57 -5.90 24.30
CA ILE A 188 -27.48 -5.33 23.50
C ILE A 188 -28.04 -4.63 22.25
N ALA A 189 -29.10 -5.18 21.65
CA ALA A 189 -29.74 -4.60 20.48
C ALA A 189 -30.38 -3.23 20.78
N SER A 190 -31.01 -3.06 21.94
CA SER A 190 -31.62 -1.76 22.30
C SER A 190 -30.57 -0.69 22.63
N MET A 191 -29.48 -1.06 23.32
CA MET A 191 -28.37 -0.13 23.60
C MET A 191 -27.60 0.29 22.33
N LEU A 192 -27.57 -0.54 21.29
CA LEU A 192 -26.96 -0.21 20.00
C LEU A 192 -27.86 0.71 19.16
N GLY A 193 -29.18 0.53 19.21
CA GLY A 193 -30.16 1.38 18.52
C GLY A 193 -30.10 2.83 18.99
N GLU A 194 -30.22 3.05 20.30
CA GLU A 194 -30.24 4.42 20.87
C GLU A 194 -28.94 5.20 20.61
N LYS A 195 -27.80 4.52 20.64
CA LYS A 195 -26.50 5.16 20.36
C LYS A 195 -26.29 5.46 18.87
N LEU A 196 -26.80 4.62 17.98
CA LEU A 196 -26.71 4.85 16.54
C LEU A 196 -27.63 6.00 16.10
N ASP A 197 -28.81 6.12 16.70
CA ASP A 197 -29.75 7.21 16.42
C ASP A 197 -29.22 8.57 16.91
N ASN A 198 -28.58 8.61 18.08
CA ASN A 198 -27.89 9.81 18.56
C ASN A 198 -26.69 10.18 17.67
N PHE A 199 -25.94 9.20 17.17
CA PHE A 199 -24.81 9.46 16.27
C PHE A 199 -25.27 9.96 14.90
N THR A 200 -26.35 9.38 14.36
CA THR A 200 -26.92 9.77 13.07
C THR A 200 -27.56 11.17 13.13
N SER A 201 -28.18 11.50 14.26
CA SER A 201 -28.77 12.83 14.50
C SER A 201 -27.71 13.91 14.64
N ALA A 202 -26.60 13.62 15.34
CA ALA A 202 -25.44 14.52 15.41
C ALA A 202 -24.77 14.71 14.04
N TYR A 203 -24.66 13.65 13.24
CA TYR A 203 -24.08 13.71 11.90
C TYR A 203 -24.96 14.50 10.92
N LYS A 204 -26.28 14.39 11.04
CA LYS A 204 -27.24 15.12 10.20
C LYS A 204 -27.31 16.62 10.54
N ALA A 205 -27.05 17.00 11.79
CA ALA A 205 -26.96 18.39 12.21
C ALA A 205 -25.65 19.06 11.71
N ASP A 206 -24.54 18.33 11.66
CA ASP A 206 -23.25 18.84 11.15
C ASP A 206 -23.18 18.90 9.61
N ILE A 207 -23.87 17.98 8.90
CA ILE A 207 -23.91 18.00 7.43
C ILE A 207 -24.77 19.12 6.85
N ALA A 208 -25.66 19.76 7.64
CA ALA A 208 -26.46 20.89 7.16
C ALA A 208 -25.63 22.16 6.86
N GLN A 209 -24.35 22.19 7.23
CA GLN A 209 -23.44 23.34 7.05
C GLN A 209 -22.27 23.07 6.08
N VAL A 210 -22.12 21.84 5.57
CA VAL A 210 -21.04 21.50 4.62
C VAL A 210 -21.65 21.32 3.24
N ALA A 211 -21.26 22.19 2.32
CA ALA A 211 -21.69 22.15 0.92
C ALA A 211 -21.45 20.74 0.31
N PRO A 212 -22.36 20.26 -0.55
CA PRO A 212 -22.26 18.92 -1.15
C PRO A 212 -20.91 18.67 -1.83
N PRO A 213 -20.37 17.44 -1.82
CA PRO A 213 -19.15 17.12 -2.56
C PRO A 213 -19.39 17.39 -4.05
N GLU A 214 -18.57 18.28 -4.63
CA GLU A 214 -18.62 18.60 -6.05
C GLU A 214 -18.41 17.32 -6.87
N LYS A 215 -19.36 17.05 -7.78
CA LYS A 215 -19.24 15.93 -8.73
C LYS A 215 -17.96 16.10 -9.55
N PRO A 216 -17.24 15.00 -9.88
CA PRO A 216 -16.14 15.06 -10.83
C PRO A 216 -16.67 15.56 -12.18
N SER A 217 -15.88 16.39 -12.86
CA SER A 217 -16.31 17.03 -14.11
C SER A 217 -16.55 15.99 -15.20
N SER A 218 -17.68 16.07 -15.90
CA SER A 218 -18.04 15.09 -16.92
C SER A 218 -17.12 15.23 -18.15
N PRO A 219 -16.73 14.14 -18.83
CA PRO A 219 -15.95 14.23 -20.07
C PRO A 219 -16.58 15.14 -21.13
N GLU A 220 -17.90 15.23 -21.17
CA GLU A 220 -18.65 16.13 -22.06
C GLU A 220 -18.42 17.61 -21.72
N GLU A 221 -18.37 17.96 -20.43
CA GLU A 221 -18.11 19.33 -19.97
C GLU A 221 -16.69 19.78 -20.28
N ILE A 222 -15.72 18.85 -20.21
CA ILE A 222 -14.33 19.10 -20.56
C ILE A 222 -14.20 19.41 -22.06
N LEU A 223 -14.86 18.62 -22.91
CA LEU A 223 -14.89 18.84 -24.36
C LEU A 223 -15.55 20.17 -24.73
N ASP A 224 -16.70 20.49 -24.15
CA ASP A 224 -17.39 21.75 -24.41
C ASP A 224 -16.54 22.97 -24.02
N ALA A 225 -15.87 22.91 -22.86
CA ALA A 225 -14.99 23.96 -22.41
C ALA A 225 -13.75 24.14 -23.31
N LEU A 226 -13.19 23.05 -23.84
CA LEU A 226 -12.08 23.10 -24.80
C LEU A 226 -12.53 23.65 -26.15
N ASN A 227 -13.69 23.25 -26.65
CA ASN A 227 -14.28 23.75 -27.90
C ASN A 227 -14.62 25.24 -27.84
N ALA A 228 -14.93 25.78 -26.65
CA ALA A 228 -15.17 27.21 -26.46
C ALA A 228 -13.88 28.06 -26.60
N ILE A 229 -12.69 27.46 -26.51
CA ILE A 229 -11.41 28.18 -26.59
C ILE A 229 -11.06 28.45 -28.05
N VAL A 230 -11.22 29.71 -28.47
CA VAL A 230 -10.97 30.12 -29.86
C VAL A 230 -9.49 29.96 -30.24
N GLY A 231 -9.25 29.19 -31.30
CA GLY A 231 -7.96 29.07 -31.98
C GLY A 231 -7.00 28.02 -31.40
N LEU A 232 -7.51 27.03 -30.66
CA LEU A 232 -6.80 25.79 -30.39
C LEU A 232 -6.88 24.90 -31.63
N ASP A 233 -5.77 24.29 -32.03
CA ASP A 233 -5.70 23.32 -33.12
C ASP A 233 -6.20 21.95 -32.66
N ASP A 234 -6.61 21.09 -33.60
CA ASP A 234 -7.17 19.77 -33.29
C ASP A 234 -6.18 18.90 -32.47
N ASP A 235 -4.87 19.00 -32.79
CA ASP A 235 -3.81 18.29 -32.07
C ASP A 235 -3.63 18.83 -30.64
N GLY A 236 -3.69 20.15 -30.46
CA GLY A 236 -3.63 20.79 -29.14
C GLY A 236 -4.89 20.54 -28.31
N LEU A 237 -6.04 20.41 -28.95
CA LEU A 237 -7.31 20.05 -28.32
C LEU A 237 -7.26 18.63 -27.76
N LEU A 238 -6.76 17.68 -28.56
CA LEU A 238 -6.63 16.28 -28.13
C LEU A 238 -5.64 16.15 -26.96
N ALA A 239 -4.47 16.79 -27.06
CA ALA A 239 -3.48 16.79 -25.98
C ALA A 239 -4.01 17.47 -24.71
N ALA A 240 -4.78 18.55 -24.84
CA ALA A 240 -5.43 19.20 -23.70
C ALA A 240 -6.48 18.29 -23.06
N TYR A 241 -7.29 17.60 -23.86
CA TYR A 241 -8.32 16.70 -23.38
C TYR A 241 -7.73 15.56 -22.55
N ASP A 242 -6.66 14.91 -23.02
CA ASP A 242 -5.97 13.84 -22.29
C ASP A 242 -5.41 14.31 -20.94
N ILE A 243 -4.92 15.55 -20.87
CA ILE A 243 -4.41 16.14 -19.62
C ILE A 243 -5.54 16.45 -18.63
N LEU A 244 -6.67 16.98 -19.13
CA LEU A 244 -7.78 17.45 -18.30
C LEU A 244 -8.67 16.31 -17.82
N ILE A 245 -8.84 15.24 -18.60
CA ILE A 245 -9.55 14.04 -18.18
C ILE A 245 -8.78 13.26 -17.11
N ALA A 246 -7.44 13.34 -17.13
CA ALA A 246 -6.57 12.70 -16.15
C ALA A 246 -6.48 13.45 -14.82
N ASP A 247 -6.76 14.77 -14.79
CA ASP A 247 -6.67 15.59 -13.56
C ASP A 247 -7.79 16.64 -13.49
N ASP A 248 -8.86 16.32 -12.77
CA ASP A 248 -10.02 17.20 -12.51
C ASP A 248 -9.61 18.55 -11.88
N ARG A 249 -8.49 18.59 -11.14
CA ARG A 249 -7.99 19.85 -10.56
C ARG A 249 -7.45 20.78 -11.62
N LYS A 250 -6.84 20.26 -12.70
CA LYS A 250 -6.40 21.06 -13.85
C LYS A 250 -7.61 21.61 -14.61
N PHE A 251 -8.67 20.83 -14.73
CA PHE A 251 -9.91 21.32 -15.33
C PHE A 251 -10.56 22.43 -14.50
N LYS A 252 -10.67 22.26 -13.18
CA LYS A 252 -11.16 23.32 -12.28
C LYS A 252 -10.30 24.59 -12.35
N ALA A 253 -8.97 24.43 -12.42
CA ALA A 253 -8.06 25.56 -12.61
C ALA A 253 -8.28 26.28 -13.95
N LEU A 254 -8.54 25.53 -15.04
CA LEU A 254 -8.89 26.10 -16.33
C LEU A 254 -10.18 26.92 -16.27
N MET A 255 -11.20 26.41 -15.59
CA MET A 255 -12.50 27.10 -15.45
C MET A 255 -12.41 28.36 -14.58
N ALA A 256 -11.48 28.41 -13.64
CA ALA A 256 -11.22 29.61 -12.83
C ALA A 256 -10.43 30.70 -13.57
N LEU A 257 -9.84 30.40 -14.74
CA LEU A 257 -9.05 31.36 -15.51
C LEU A 257 -9.93 32.24 -16.40
N PRO A 258 -9.59 33.53 -16.57
CA PRO A 258 -10.20 34.37 -17.59
C PRO A 258 -9.98 33.81 -19.00
N GLU A 259 -10.98 33.93 -19.88
CA GLU A 259 -10.99 33.36 -21.24
C GLU A 259 -9.70 33.67 -22.03
N ARG A 260 -9.22 34.91 -21.93
CA ARG A 260 -7.98 35.39 -22.58
C ARG A 260 -6.71 34.62 -22.17
N MET A 261 -6.73 33.89 -21.05
CA MET A 261 -5.58 33.18 -20.49
C MET A 261 -5.67 31.67 -20.67
N LYS A 262 -6.86 31.13 -20.92
CA LYS A 262 -7.10 29.67 -21.02
C LYS A 262 -6.24 29.02 -22.09
N LYS A 263 -6.22 29.57 -23.31
CA LYS A 263 -5.38 29.07 -24.42
C LYS A 263 -3.89 29.03 -24.04
N LYS A 264 -3.35 30.14 -23.52
CA LYS A 264 -1.92 30.23 -23.18
C LYS A 264 -1.56 29.28 -22.05
N TRP A 265 -2.47 29.08 -21.10
CA TRP A 265 -2.28 28.15 -20.00
C TRP A 265 -2.28 26.69 -20.48
N ILE A 266 -3.22 26.31 -21.34
CA ILE A 266 -3.27 24.97 -21.96
C ILE A 266 -2.00 24.68 -22.75
N LEU A 267 -1.56 25.61 -23.60
CA LEU A 267 -0.32 25.43 -24.37
C LEU A 267 0.90 25.27 -23.45
N LYS A 268 0.91 25.88 -22.26
CA LYS A 268 1.96 25.66 -21.26
C LYS A 268 1.87 24.26 -20.63
N GLN A 269 0.68 23.70 -20.48
CA GLN A 269 0.49 22.35 -19.96
C GLN A 269 0.87 21.27 -20.98
N ILE A 270 0.63 21.50 -22.26
CA ILE A 270 0.96 20.55 -23.34
C ILE A 270 2.47 20.50 -23.61
N ASN A 271 3.17 21.62 -23.47
CA ASN A 271 4.61 21.72 -23.73
C ASN A 271 5.51 21.43 -22.50
N GLN A 272 4.96 20.81 -21.45
CA GLN A 272 5.68 20.39 -20.24
C GLN A 272 5.97 18.89 -20.28
#